data_AF-A0A7C5DER7-F1
#
_entry.id   AF-A0A7C5DER7-F1
#
_cell.length_a   1.000
_cell.length_b   1.000
_cell.length_c   1.000
_cell.angle_alpha   90.00
_cell.angle_beta   90.00
_cell.angle_gamma   90.00
#
_symmetry.space_group_name_H-M   'P 1'
#
loop_
_entity.id
_entity.type
_entity.pdbx_description
1 polymer ?
#
loop_
_entity_poly.entity_id
_entity_poly.type
_entity_poly.pdbx_seq_one_letter_code
_entity_poly.pdbx_strand_id
1 'polypeptide(L)'
;AFNVLMQEHLIRPEERKAMEPWAELWSYYMGQHFIDIYTKHTEGHGLIPNDPRQRDLLLRSYLMNKAVYELLYELNNRPEWLPIPINGIMRLIKE
;
A
#
# COMPACT_ATOMS: atom_id res chain seq x y z
N ALA A 1 0.88 -8.40 0.27
CA ALA A 1 1.84 -9.08 -0.62
C ALA A 1 3.27 -9.07 -0.07
N PHE A 2 3.91 -7.91 0.13
CA PHE A 2 5.34 -7.83 0.50
C PHE A 2 5.75 -8.52 1.81
N ASN A 3 4.89 -8.53 2.83
CA ASN A 3 5.15 -9.30 4.07
C ASN A 3 5.45 -10.78 3.76
N VAL A 4 4.68 -11.40 2.87
CA VAL A 4 4.87 -12.81 2.47
C VAL A 4 6.23 -13.01 1.79
N LEU A 5 6.70 -12.05 1.01
CA LEU A 5 8.03 -12.12 0.38
C LEU A 5 9.16 -12.07 1.40
N MET A 6 8.95 -11.44 2.55
CA MET A 6 9.94 -11.36 3.63
C MET A 6 9.96 -12.62 4.52
N GLN A 7 9.01 -13.54 4.34
CA GLN A 7 8.92 -14.76 5.13
C GLN A 7 9.70 -15.91 4.48
N GLU A 8 10.88 -16.22 5.03
CA GLU A 8 11.80 -17.26 4.52
C GLU A 8 11.22 -18.66 4.43
N HIS A 9 10.24 -18.96 5.28
CA HIS A 9 9.58 -20.27 5.28
C HIS A 9 8.55 -20.43 4.16
N LEU A 10 8.14 -19.34 3.49
CA LEU A 10 7.15 -19.36 2.40
C LEU A 10 7.79 -19.15 1.03
N ILE A 11 8.83 -18.31 0.96
CA ILE A 11 9.51 -17.96 -0.29
C ILE A 11 11.02 -18.11 -0.10
N ARG A 12 11.66 -18.89 -0.97
CA ARG A 12 13.11 -19.03 -0.96
C ARG A 12 13.77 -17.68 -1.27
N PRO A 13 14.86 -17.29 -0.59
CA PRO A 13 15.49 -15.97 -0.77
C PRO A 13 15.82 -15.62 -2.23
N GLU A 14 16.23 -16.61 -3.02
CA GLU A 14 16.55 -16.45 -4.44
C GLU A 14 15.32 -16.15 -5.32
N GLU A 15 14.11 -16.53 -4.89
CA GLU A 15 12.86 -16.30 -5.61
C GLU A 15 12.22 -14.95 -5.28
N ARG A 16 12.62 -14.31 -4.16
CA ARG A 16 12.03 -13.04 -3.71
C ARG A 16 12.05 -11.98 -4.81
N LYS A 17 13.21 -11.77 -5.42
CA LYS A 17 13.40 -10.77 -6.47
C LYS A 17 12.55 -11.07 -7.71
N ALA A 18 12.34 -12.34 -8.04
CA ALA A 18 11.47 -12.74 -9.14
C ALA A 18 9.98 -12.53 -8.81
N MET A 19 9.61 -12.56 -7.53
CA MET A 19 8.23 -12.40 -7.05
C MET A 19 7.85 -10.95 -6.76
N GLU A 20 8.81 -10.04 -6.58
CA GLU A 20 8.57 -8.61 -6.34
C GLU A 20 7.62 -7.96 -7.37
N PRO A 21 7.82 -8.10 -8.70
CA PRO A 21 6.90 -7.52 -9.68
C PRO A 21 5.47 -8.06 -9.57
N TRP A 22 5.31 -9.34 -9.20
CA TRP A 22 3.99 -9.94 -9.00
C TRP A 22 3.32 -9.44 -7.73
N ALA A 23 4.07 -9.24 -6.66
CA ALA A 23 3.57 -8.62 -5.44
C ALA A 23 3.15 -7.16 -5.67
N GLU A 24 3.87 -6.42 -6.50
CA GLU A 24 3.48 -5.07 -6.95
C GLU A 24 2.16 -5.10 -7.71
N LEU A 25 2.09 -5.93 -8.75
CA LEU A 25 0.92 -6.04 -9.62
C LEU A 25 -0.32 -6.45 -8.83
N TRP A 26 -0.19 -7.46 -7.96
CA TRP A 26 -1.26 -7.92 -7.09
C TRP A 26 -1.71 -6.81 -6.14
N SER A 27 -0.77 -6.11 -5.48
CA SER A 27 -1.12 -5.06 -4.52
C SER A 27 -1.84 -3.90 -5.19
N TYR A 28 -1.40 -3.54 -6.40
CA TYR A 28 -2.04 -2.50 -7.21
C TYR A 28 -3.48 -2.87 -7.58
N TYR A 29 -3.69 -4.02 -8.23
CA TYR A 29 -5.03 -4.39 -8.70
C TYR A 29 -6.00 -4.68 -7.58
N MET A 30 -5.54 -5.29 -6.48
CA MET A 30 -6.40 -5.51 -5.31
C MET A 30 -6.79 -4.19 -4.64
N GLY A 31 -5.85 -3.24 -4.54
CA GLY A 31 -6.13 -1.90 -4.01
C GLY A 31 -7.13 -1.14 -4.87
N GLN A 32 -6.91 -1.11 -6.19
CA GLN A 32 -7.84 -0.46 -7.15
C GLN A 32 -9.22 -1.09 -7.09
N HIS A 33 -9.31 -2.42 -7.16
CA HIS A 33 -10.60 -3.11 -7.11
C HIS A 33 -11.36 -2.84 -5.81
N PHE A 34 -10.65 -2.78 -4.68
CA PHE A 34 -11.25 -2.40 -3.39
C PHE A 34 -11.81 -0.98 -3.43
N ILE A 35 -11.03 0.01 -3.89
CA ILE A 35 -11.46 1.41 -3.96
C ILE A 35 -12.66 1.58 -4.90
N ASP A 36 -12.65 0.92 -6.06
CA ASP A 36 -13.74 0.96 -7.03
C ASP A 36 -15.04 0.43 -6.43
N ILE A 37 -14.99 -0.76 -5.84
CA ILE A 37 -16.18 -1.41 -5.26
C ILE A 37 -16.65 -0.65 -4.02
N TYR A 38 -15.75 -0.20 -3.15
CA TYR A 38 -16.09 0.57 -1.97
C TYR A 38 -16.78 1.90 -2.36
N THR A 39 -16.21 2.61 -3.33
CA THR A 39 -16.78 3.86 -3.84
C THR A 39 -18.19 3.63 -4.39
N LYS A 40 -18.37 2.60 -5.22
CA LYS A 40 -19.68 2.24 -5.80
C LYS A 40 -20.74 1.96 -4.74
N HIS A 41 -20.38 1.32 -3.63
CA HIS A 41 -21.35 0.97 -2.57
C HIS A 41 -21.55 2.07 -1.53
N THR A 42 -20.71 3.10 -1.50
CA THR A 42 -20.79 4.21 -0.54
C THR A 42 -21.19 5.53 -1.17
N GLU A 43 -21.27 5.59 -2.50
CA GLU A 43 -21.73 6.75 -3.26
C GLU A 43 -23.13 7.20 -2.79
N GLY A 44 -23.29 8.50 -2.55
CA GLY A 44 -24.56 9.08 -2.07
C GLY A 44 -24.88 8.84 -0.59
N HIS A 45 -24.12 8.00 0.12
CA HIS A 45 -24.34 7.72 1.56
C HIS A 45 -23.65 8.73 2.50
N GLY A 46 -22.91 9.70 1.96
CA GLY A 46 -22.21 10.73 2.75
C GLY A 46 -20.99 10.22 3.51
N LEU A 47 -20.54 8.98 3.25
CA LEU A 47 -19.37 8.36 3.89
C LEU A 47 -18.04 8.83 3.27
N ILE A 48 -18.05 9.20 2.00
CA ILE A 48 -16.88 9.71 1.26
C ILE A 48 -17.27 10.97 0.50
N PRO A 49 -16.31 11.87 0.19
CA PRO A 49 -16.58 13.04 -0.65
C PRO A 49 -17.15 12.65 -2.02
N ASN A 50 -18.08 13.47 -2.54
CA ASN A 50 -18.63 13.26 -3.89
C ASN A 50 -17.65 13.69 -5.00
N ASP A 51 -16.81 14.71 -4.75
CA ASP A 51 -15.80 15.16 -5.73
C ASP A 51 -14.66 14.12 -5.77
N PRO A 52 -14.39 13.49 -6.94
CA PRO A 52 -13.30 12.54 -7.11
C PRO A 52 -11.94 13.10 -6.68
N ARG A 53 -11.69 14.41 -6.87
CA ARG A 53 -10.43 15.06 -6.48
C ARG A 53 -10.27 15.16 -4.98
N GLN A 54 -11.38 15.37 -4.25
CA GLN A 54 -11.37 15.38 -2.79
C GLN A 54 -11.14 13.96 -2.24
N ARG A 55 -11.74 12.95 -2.87
CA ARG A 55 -11.48 11.54 -2.52
C ARG A 55 -10.02 11.17 -2.69
N ASP A 56 -9.44 11.50 -3.84
CA ASP A 56 -8.03 11.24 -4.14
C ASP A 56 -7.11 11.94 -3.14
N LEU A 57 -7.31 13.25 -2.92
CA LEU A 57 -6.53 14.03 -1.95
C LEU A 57 -6.59 13.42 -0.54
N LEU A 58 -7.78 13.04 -0.09
CA LEU A 58 -7.98 12.45 1.23
C LEU A 58 -7.28 11.09 1.33
N LEU A 59 -7.45 10.22 0.32
CA LEU A 59 -6.82 8.90 0.28
C LEU A 59 -5.29 9.02 0.28
N ARG A 60 -4.72 9.87 -0.59
CA ARG A 60 -3.27 10.11 -0.66
C ARG A 60 -2.72 10.63 0.66
N SER A 61 -3.44 11.54 1.32
CA SER A 61 -3.06 12.08 2.64
C SER A 61 -3.02 11.00 3.71
N TYR A 62 -4.04 10.14 3.79
CA TYR A 62 -4.07 9.02 4.74
C TYR A 62 -3.00 7.97 4.44
N LEU A 63 -2.77 7.64 3.16
CA LEU A 63 -1.72 6.70 2.76
C LEU A 63 -0.33 7.23 3.12
N MET A 64 -0.06 8.51 2.89
CA MET A 64 1.20 9.15 3.27
C MET A 64 1.39 9.13 4.79
N ASN A 65 0.36 9.53 5.55
CA ASN A 65 0.41 9.51 7.01
C ASN A 65 0.68 8.10 7.56
N LYS A 66 -0.02 7.08 7.03
CA LYS A 66 0.18 5.68 7.39
C LYS A 66 1.58 5.19 7.05
N ALA A 67 2.10 5.52 5.86
CA ALA A 67 3.43 5.07 5.43
C ALA A 67 4.55 5.68 6.29
N VAL A 68 4.42 6.95 6.70
CA VAL A 68 5.34 7.59 7.65
C VAL A 68 5.26 6.96 9.04
N TYR A 69 4.04 6.67 9.51
CA TYR A 69 3.85 5.93 10.77
C TYR A 69 4.51 4.55 10.72
N GLU A 70 4.30 3.78 9.64
CA GLU A 70 4.90 2.48 9.44
C GLU A 70 6.43 2.57 9.37
N LEU A 71 6.99 3.57 8.69
CA LEU A 71 8.44 3.78 8.65
C LEU A 71 9.04 3.92 10.07
N LEU A 72 8.44 4.77 10.91
CA LEU A 72 8.87 4.96 12.29
C LEU A 72 8.68 3.68 13.13
N TYR A 73 7.59 2.96 12.91
CA TYR A 73 7.33 1.71 13.61
C TYR A 73 8.36 0.64 13.24
N GLU A 74 8.61 0.39 11.96
CA GLU A 74 9.56 -0.62 11.52
C GLU A 74 11.00 -0.26 11.88
N LEU A 75 11.36 1.02 11.84
CA LEU A 75 12.68 1.48 12.30
C LEU A 75 12.97 1.06 13.75
N ASN A 76 11.96 1.06 14.61
CA ASN A 76 12.11 0.75 16.03
C ASN A 76 11.93 -0.74 16.35
N ASN A 77 11.21 -1.50 15.53
CA ASN A 77 10.79 -2.86 15.88
C ASN A 77 11.32 -3.95 14.93
N ARG A 78 11.45 -3.66 13.63
CA ARG A 78 11.83 -4.61 12.57
C ARG A 78 12.59 -3.90 11.44
N PRO A 79 13.85 -3.49 11.67
CA PRO A 79 14.60 -2.71 10.69
C PRO A 79 14.72 -3.39 9.31
N GLU A 80 14.65 -4.71 9.25
CA GLU A 80 14.64 -5.49 8.02
C GLU A 80 13.39 -5.26 7.14
N TRP A 81 12.32 -4.67 7.69
CA TRP A 81 11.09 -4.32 6.95
C TRP A 81 11.08 -2.90 6.41
N LEU A 82 12.08 -2.07 6.73
CA LEU A 82 12.19 -0.68 6.25
C LEU A 82 12.00 -0.49 4.73
N PRO A 83 12.45 -1.40 3.84
CA PRO A 83 12.22 -1.24 2.41
C PRO A 83 10.73 -1.12 2.02
N ILE A 84 9.82 -1.74 2.79
CA ILE A 84 8.38 -1.76 2.49
C ILE A 84 7.76 -0.35 2.61
N PRO A 85 7.78 0.34 3.78
CA PRO A 85 7.22 1.68 3.90
C PRO A 85 7.99 2.70 3.06
N ILE A 86 9.32 2.57 2.89
CA ILE A 86 10.11 3.47 2.01
C ILE A 86 9.61 3.38 0.57
N ASN A 87 9.44 2.17 0.03
CA ASN A 87 8.93 1.99 -1.33
C ASN A 87 7.48 2.46 -1.46
N GLY A 88 6.68 2.42 -0.39
CA GLY A 88 5.34 3.01 -0.34
C GLY A 88 5.39 4.54 -0.48
N ILE A 89 6.23 5.21 0.33
CA ILE A 89 6.43 6.66 0.29
C ILE A 89 6.94 7.11 -1.10
N MET A 90 7.94 6.41 -1.64
CA MET A 90 8.52 6.74 -2.94
C MET A 90 7.50 6.64 -4.09
N ARG A 91 6.50 5.76 -3.99
CA ARG A 91 5.40 5.68 -4.96
C ARG A 91 4.47 6.88 -4.85
N LEU A 92 4.02 7.19 -3.63
CA LEU A 92 3.10 8.31 -3.37
C LEU A 92 3.66 9.68 -3.77
N ILE A 93 5.00 9.84 -3.77
CA ILE A 93 5.69 11.06 -4.20
C ILE A 93 5.83 11.14 -5.73
N LYS A 94 5.93 9.99 -6.41
CA LYS A 94 6.11 9.93 -7.87
C LYS A 94 4.79 10.08 -8.65
N GLU A 95 3.68 9.72 -8.02
CA GLU A 95 2.30 9.90 -8.51
C GLU A 95 1.83 11.36 -8.41
#